data_AF-A0A5K1G9V0-F1
#
_entry.id   AF-A0A5K1G9V0-F1
#
_cell.length_a   1.000
_cell.length_b   1.000
_cell.length_c   1.000
_cell.angle_alpha   90.00
_cell.angle_beta   90.00
_cell.angle_gamma   90.00
#
_symmetry.space_group_name_H-M   'P 1'
#
loop_
_entity.id
_entity.type
_entity.pdbx_description
1 polymer ?
#
loop_
_entity_poly.entity_id
_entity_poly.type
_entity_poly.pdbx_seq_one_letter_code
_entity_poly.pdbx_strand_id
1 'polypeptide(L)'
;EVPFLIRDLTRHTHHSAWHTMHNVICKGAEYLDSYLQDIRTAEIPILVVHGSKDQIVPLECSFHIKSAIPFADVRTIPGANHGTVIVGREIHFTREIEATWDASRVRKQDLRT
;
A
#
# COMPACT_ATOMS: atom_id res chain seq x y z
N GLU A 1 -13.29 27.07 36.26
CA GLU A 1 -13.51 25.73 35.67
C GLU A 1 -13.31 25.80 34.16
N VAL A 2 -12.80 24.75 33.52
CA VAL A 2 -12.62 24.72 32.05
C VAL A 2 -13.98 24.44 31.39
N PRO A 3 -14.39 25.19 30.33
CA PRO A 3 -15.65 24.96 29.64
C PRO A 3 -15.80 23.51 29.16
N PHE A 4 -16.98 22.93 29.37
CA PHE A 4 -17.33 21.56 28.97
C PHE A 4 -16.91 21.23 27.53
N LEU A 5 -17.17 22.13 26.59
CA LEU A 5 -16.87 21.94 25.17
C LEU A 5 -15.35 21.77 24.91
N ILE A 6 -14.52 22.56 25.57
CA ILE A 6 -13.06 22.50 25.42
C ILE A 6 -12.51 21.20 26.00
N ARG A 7 -13.01 20.80 27.18
CA ARG A 7 -12.62 19.55 27.84
C ARG A 7 -12.99 18.32 27.01
N ASP A 8 -14.20 18.30 26.46
CA ASP A 8 -14.67 17.13 25.71
C ASP A 8 -14.05 17.06 24.31
N LEU A 9 -13.86 18.19 23.62
CA LEU A 9 -13.15 18.24 22.34
C LEU A 9 -11.70 17.74 22.46
N THR A 10 -10.98 18.19 23.49
CA THR A 10 -9.60 17.76 23.74
C THR A 10 -9.52 16.28 24.10
N ARG A 11 -10.46 15.77 24.90
CA ARG A 11 -10.56 14.34 25.22
C ARG A 11 -10.81 13.48 23.98
N HIS A 12 -11.75 13.87 23.13
CA HIS A 12 -12.04 13.16 21.86
C HIS A 12 -10.83 13.17 20.92
N THR A 13 -10.15 14.31 20.80
CA THR A 13 -8.95 14.45 19.96
C THR A 13 -7.80 13.59 20.49
N HIS A 14 -7.54 13.62 21.79
CA HIS A 14 -6.52 12.78 22.43
C HIS A 14 -6.79 11.29 22.25
N HIS A 15 -8.04 10.86 22.45
CA HIS A 15 -8.43 9.47 22.27
C HIS A 15 -8.28 9.02 20.80
N SER A 16 -8.69 9.87 19.86
CA SER A 16 -8.53 9.58 18.42
C SER A 16 -7.06 9.51 18.01
N ALA A 17 -6.23 10.42 18.53
CA ALA A 17 -4.78 10.40 18.31
C ALA A 17 -4.14 9.14 18.92
N TRP A 18 -4.55 8.74 20.13
CA TRP A 18 -4.07 7.52 20.78
C TRP A 18 -4.40 6.27 19.98
N HIS A 19 -5.64 6.14 19.51
CA HIS A 19 -6.07 5.00 18.68
C HIS A 19 -5.35 4.97 17.34
N THR A 20 -5.18 6.12 16.69
CA THR A 20 -4.39 6.20 15.44
C THR A 20 -2.96 5.76 15.69
N MET A 21 -2.33 6.23 16.76
CA MET A 21 -0.96 5.87 17.10
C MET A 21 -0.82 4.37 17.37
N HIS A 22 -1.63 3.80 18.27
CA HIS A 22 -1.46 2.40 18.65
C HIS A 22 -1.93 1.43 17.55
N ASN A 23 -3.10 1.66 16.96
CA ASN A 23 -3.70 0.68 16.05
C ASN A 23 -3.19 0.78 14.62
N VAL A 24 -2.76 1.97 14.18
CA VAL A 24 -2.34 2.19 12.79
C VAL A 24 -0.83 2.28 12.71
N ILE A 25 -0.19 3.15 13.50
CA ILE A 25 1.26 3.38 13.41
C ILE A 25 2.04 2.23 14.06
N CYS A 26 1.87 2.03 15.38
CA CYS A 26 2.65 1.04 16.12
C CYS A 26 2.32 -0.39 15.67
N LYS A 27 1.03 -0.74 15.65
CA LYS A 27 0.59 -2.07 15.24
C LYS A 27 0.82 -2.34 13.75
N GLY A 28 0.67 -1.33 12.90
CA GLY A 28 1.03 -1.44 11.48
C GLY A 28 2.51 -1.75 11.29
N ALA A 29 3.39 -1.05 12.02
CA ALA A 29 4.82 -1.32 12.01
C ALA A 29 5.18 -2.70 12.56
N GLU A 30 4.49 -3.17 13.62
CA GLU A 30 4.72 -4.49 14.23
C GLU A 30 4.51 -5.64 13.23
N TYR A 31 3.48 -5.56 12.37
CA TYR A 31 3.13 -6.66 11.46
C TYR A 31 3.66 -6.51 10.04
N LEU A 32 4.11 -5.32 9.62
CA LEU A 32 4.50 -5.07 8.23
C LEU A 32 5.55 -6.07 7.73
N ASP A 33 6.58 -6.32 8.54
CA ASP A 33 7.66 -7.25 8.16
C ASP A 33 7.15 -8.68 8.00
N SER A 34 6.29 -9.16 8.91
CA SER A 34 5.68 -10.49 8.81
C SER A 34 4.85 -10.63 7.52
N TYR A 35 4.05 -9.63 7.18
CA TYR A 35 3.23 -9.66 5.97
C TYR A 35 4.08 -9.67 4.69
N LEU A 36 5.16 -8.89 4.65
CA LEU A 36 6.09 -8.91 3.53
C LEU A 36 6.77 -10.28 3.40
N GLN A 37 7.12 -10.94 4.50
CA GLN A 37 7.69 -12.30 4.48
C GLN A 37 6.69 -13.34 4.00
N ASP A 38 5.43 -13.27 4.45
CA ASP A 38 4.37 -14.19 4.00
C ASP A 38 4.16 -14.07 2.49
N ILE A 39 4.08 -12.83 1.99
CA ILE A 39 3.92 -12.55 0.55
C ILE A 39 5.16 -13.03 -0.23
N ARG A 40 6.37 -12.78 0.30
CA ARG A 40 7.62 -13.24 -0.31
C ARG A 40 7.67 -14.77 -0.43
N THR A 41 7.25 -15.47 0.62
CA THR A 41 7.26 -16.94 0.69
C THR A 41 6.18 -17.56 -0.20
N ALA A 42 5.05 -16.87 -0.38
CA ALA A 42 3.98 -17.33 -1.26
C ALA A 42 4.35 -17.31 -2.75
N GLU A 43 5.42 -16.59 -3.13
CA GLU A 43 5.92 -16.45 -4.51
C GLU A 43 4.83 -16.07 -5.53
N ILE A 44 3.81 -15.34 -5.05
CA ILE A 44 2.70 -14.89 -5.89
C ILE A 44 3.09 -13.66 -6.70
N PRO A 45 2.51 -13.46 -7.89
CA PRO A 45 2.72 -12.24 -8.66
C PRO A 45 2.25 -11.01 -7.90
N ILE A 46 3.12 -9.99 -7.83
CA ILE A 46 2.84 -8.73 -7.14
C ILE A 46 3.09 -7.60 -8.12
N LEU A 47 2.10 -6.73 -8.28
CA LEU A 47 2.20 -5.47 -8.99
C LEU A 47 2.04 -4.33 -7.98
N VAL A 48 3.01 -3.43 -7.94
CA VAL A 48 2.97 -2.17 -7.19
C VAL A 48 2.93 -1.04 -8.20
N VAL A 49 1.88 -0.24 -8.18
CA VAL A 49 1.75 0.95 -9.03
C VAL A 49 1.85 2.20 -8.16
N HIS A 50 2.78 3.09 -8.46
CA HIS A 50 3.07 4.26 -7.63
C HIS A 50 3.19 5.52 -8.50
N GLY A 51 2.63 6.65 -8.04
CA GLY A 51 2.75 7.93 -8.76
C GLY A 51 4.06 8.67 -8.46
N SER A 52 4.82 9.09 -9.47
CA SER A 52 6.14 9.73 -9.25
C SER A 52 6.11 11.07 -8.49
N LYS A 53 4.92 11.63 -8.26
CA LYS A 53 4.65 12.86 -7.50
C LYS A 53 3.66 12.63 -6.37
N ASP A 54 3.60 11.41 -5.83
CA ASP A 54 2.85 11.13 -4.61
C ASP A 54 3.43 11.95 -3.45
N GLN A 55 2.55 12.66 -2.73
CA GLN A 55 2.90 13.52 -1.60
C GLN A 55 2.43 12.92 -0.26
N ILE A 56 1.70 11.81 -0.32
CA ILE A 56 1.14 11.11 0.85
C ILE A 56 2.05 9.93 1.21
N VAL A 57 2.46 9.15 0.21
CA VAL A 57 3.38 8.02 0.37
C VAL A 57 4.67 8.31 -0.38
N PRO A 58 5.83 8.35 0.28
CA PRO A 58 7.12 8.54 -0.38
C PRO A 58 7.42 7.43 -1.41
N LEU A 59 8.02 7.78 -2.54
CA LEU A 59 8.34 6.85 -3.62
C LEU A 59 9.30 5.73 -3.16
N GLU A 60 10.15 6.05 -2.17
CA GLU A 60 11.09 5.12 -1.54
C GLU A 60 10.41 3.89 -0.95
N CYS A 61 9.16 4.01 -0.48
CA CYS A 61 8.38 2.88 0.03
C CYS A 61 8.22 1.78 -1.02
N SER A 62 7.98 2.14 -2.30
CA SER A 62 7.86 1.16 -3.38
C SER A 62 9.20 0.50 -3.72
N PHE A 63 10.31 1.22 -3.60
CA PHE A 63 11.65 0.65 -3.77
C PHE A 63 12.03 -0.28 -2.61
N HIS A 64 11.61 0.03 -1.38
CA HIS A 64 11.78 -0.88 -0.25
C HIS A 64 10.98 -2.17 -0.46
N ILE A 65 9.75 -2.11 -0.98
CA ILE A 65 9.00 -3.31 -1.35
C ILE A 65 9.74 -4.13 -2.41
N LYS A 66 10.29 -3.49 -3.46
CA LYS A 66 11.12 -4.19 -4.47
C LYS A 66 12.35 -4.84 -3.87
N SER A 67 13.00 -4.19 -2.91
CA SER A 67 14.16 -4.75 -2.20
C SER A 67 13.78 -5.93 -1.32
N ALA A 68 12.65 -5.84 -0.60
CA ALA A 68 12.14 -6.91 0.25
C ALA A 68 11.60 -8.09 -0.57
N ILE A 69 11.04 -7.82 -1.76
CA ILE A 69 10.41 -8.80 -2.64
C ILE A 69 10.95 -8.57 -4.07
N PRO A 70 12.11 -9.17 -4.42
CA PRO A 70 12.79 -8.89 -5.69
C PRO A 70 11.97 -9.19 -6.95
N PHE A 71 11.01 -10.10 -6.86
CA PHE A 71 10.14 -10.47 -7.98
C PHE A 71 8.88 -9.59 -8.13
N ALA A 72 8.63 -8.64 -7.22
CA ALA A 72 7.53 -7.69 -7.36
C ALA A 72 7.75 -6.78 -8.58
N ASP A 73 6.73 -6.58 -9.42
CA ASP A 73 6.74 -5.60 -10.50
C ASP A 73 6.40 -4.22 -9.93
N VAL A 74 7.33 -3.26 -9.97
CA VAL A 74 7.11 -1.90 -9.47
C VAL A 74 7.06 -0.94 -10.65
N ARG A 75 5.90 -0.32 -10.84
CA ARG A 75 5.63 0.63 -11.92
C ARG A 75 5.44 2.02 -11.37
N THR A 76 6.35 2.91 -11.73
CA THR A 76 6.24 4.32 -11.40
C THR A 76 5.55 5.06 -12.54
N ILE A 77 4.45 5.74 -12.25
CA ILE A 77 3.66 6.52 -13.22
C ILE A 77 4.16 7.97 -13.20
N PRO A 78 4.81 8.45 -14.29
CA PRO A 78 5.37 9.79 -14.33
C PRO A 78 4.30 10.87 -14.12
N GLY A 79 4.57 11.82 -13.23
CA GLY A 79 3.71 12.97 -12.98
C GLY A 79 2.44 12.69 -12.16
N ALA A 80 2.10 11.42 -11.90
CA ALA A 80 0.94 11.07 -11.11
C ALA A 80 1.19 11.27 -9.61
N ASN A 81 0.16 11.70 -8.88
CA ASN A 81 0.11 11.72 -7.42
C ASN A 81 -0.66 10.49 -6.87
N HIS A 82 -0.91 10.49 -5.56
CA HIS A 82 -1.62 9.43 -4.85
C HIS A 82 -2.97 9.03 -5.48
N GLY A 83 -3.74 10.01 -5.98
CA GLY A 83 -5.05 9.76 -6.59
C GLY A 83 -5.00 9.54 -8.09
N THR A 84 -4.20 10.31 -8.81
CA THR A 84 -4.14 10.26 -10.29
C THR A 84 -3.37 9.05 -10.82
N VAL A 85 -2.82 8.22 -9.93
CA VAL A 85 -2.35 6.88 -10.30
C VAL A 85 -3.50 6.04 -10.87
N ILE A 86 -4.74 6.29 -10.42
CA ILE A 86 -5.98 5.67 -10.90
C ILE A 86 -6.87 6.67 -11.64
N VAL A 87 -7.18 7.81 -11.01
CA VAL A 87 -8.16 8.77 -11.52
C VAL A 87 -7.66 9.41 -12.83
N GLY A 88 -8.48 9.33 -13.88
CA GLY A 88 -8.13 9.74 -15.25
C GLY A 88 -7.28 8.72 -16.03
N ARG A 89 -6.95 7.57 -15.42
CA ARG A 89 -6.22 6.46 -16.02
C ARG A 89 -6.98 5.14 -15.89
N GLU A 90 -8.27 5.15 -15.57
CA GLU A 90 -9.05 3.98 -15.15
C GLU A 90 -8.94 2.85 -16.16
N ILE A 91 -9.14 3.14 -17.45
CA ILE A 91 -9.05 2.14 -18.52
C ILE A 91 -7.64 1.53 -18.61
N HIS A 92 -6.60 2.35 -18.50
CA HIS A 92 -5.22 1.86 -18.54
C HIS A 92 -4.92 1.03 -17.29
N PHE A 93 -5.29 1.54 -16.11
CA PHE A 93 -5.08 0.88 -14.83
C PHE A 93 -5.79 -0.48 -14.76
N THR A 94 -7.03 -0.57 -15.24
CA THR A 94 -7.76 -1.85 -15.33
C THR A 94 -7.03 -2.84 -16.23
N ARG A 95 -6.55 -2.42 -17.40
CA ARG A 95 -5.77 -3.30 -18.29
C ARG A 95 -4.47 -3.80 -17.66
N GLU A 96 -3.81 -2.97 -16.86
CA GLU A 96 -2.61 -3.37 -16.12
C GLU A 96 -2.94 -4.46 -15.09
N ILE A 97 -4.06 -4.33 -14.38
CA ILE A 97 -4.53 -5.35 -13.44
C ILE A 97 -4.89 -6.65 -14.17
N GLU A 98 -5.64 -6.57 -15.29
CA GLU A 98 -6.02 -7.73 -16.09
C GLU A 98 -4.78 -8.50 -16.58
N ALA A 99 -3.79 -7.80 -17.12
CA ALA A 99 -2.54 -8.41 -17.58
C ALA A 99 -1.78 -9.10 -16.44
N THR A 100 -1.70 -8.47 -15.26
CA THR A 100 -1.07 -9.10 -14.09
C THR A 100 -1.84 -10.33 -13.62
N TRP A 101 -3.17 -10.28 -13.65
CA TRP A 101 -4.02 -11.40 -13.29
C TRP A 101 -3.84 -12.57 -14.25
N ASP A 102 -3.84 -12.32 -15.56
CA ASP A 102 -3.65 -13.37 -16.57
C ASP A 102 -2.26 -14.01 -16.46
N ALA A 103 -1.21 -13.20 -16.26
CA ALA A 103 0.13 -13.69 -15.99
C ALA A 103 0.24 -14.52 -14.70
N SER A 104 -0.68 -14.35 -13.74
CA SER A 104 -0.75 -15.18 -12.54
C SER A 104 -1.38 -16.55 -12.78
N ARG A 105 -2.30 -16.66 -13.75
CA ARG A 105 -2.97 -17.90 -14.11
C ARG A 105 -2.02 -18.85 -14.84
N VAL A 106 -1.23 -18.32 -15.77
CA VAL A 106 -0.24 -19.10 -16.54
C VAL A 106 0.80 -19.73 -15.61
N ARG A 107 1.35 -18.97 -14.66
CA ARG A 107 2.34 -19.50 -13.68
C ARG A 107 1.79 -20.60 -12.77
N LYS A 108 0.49 -20.56 -12.42
CA LYS A 108 -0.16 -21.65 -11.66
C LYS A 108 -0.33 -22.93 -12.48
N GLN A 109 -0.36 -22.84 -13.81
CA GLN A 109 -0.46 -23.98 -14.71
C GLN A 109 0.89 -24.71 -14.78
N ASP A 110 1.99 -23.97 -14.93
CA ASP A 110 3.36 -24.50 -15.01
C ASP A 110 3.82 -25.17 -13.70
N LEU A 111 3.36 -24.67 -12.54
CA LEU A 111 3.66 -25.26 -11.23
C LEU A 111 2.86 -26.55 -10.93
N ARG A 112 1.89 -26.93 -11.78
CA ARG A 112 1.01 -28.11 -11.60
C ARG A 112 1.32 -29.26 -12.55
N THR A 113 2.23 -29.06 -13.50
CA THR A 113 2.78 -30.07 -14.43
C THR A 113 4.16 -30.51 -13.97
#